data_AF-A0A1Y1M1M5-F1
#
_entry.id   AF-A0A1Y1M1M5-F1
#
_cell.length_a   1.000
_cell.length_b   1.000
_cell.length_c   1.000
_cell.angle_alpha   90.00
_cell.angle_beta   90.00
_cell.angle_gamma   90.00
#
_symmetry.space_group_name_H-M   'P 1'
#
loop_
_entity.id
_entity.type
_entity.pdbx_description
1 polymer ?
#
loop_
_entity_poly.entity_id
_entity_poly.type
_entity_poly.pdbx_seq_one_letter_code
_entity_poly.pdbx_strand_id
1 'polypeptide(L)'
;FSVLREYCKMNSESESIEVYNNDTTVNKIIAEKVRHLHHIEPFFICDIREVLRKCSLWAELFPRVKPFYAVKANSSRLVLKVMADFGINFDCASKYEIDLALSLGIPPKRIIYAHSIKTSSYIKYASDADIKLMTFDNEEELRKMKRLCPDVQAIIRIKYDAKNAFLKLGEKFGCNVENEADELINLAQSLCVNLVGVSFHIGVGCTDLPSFYNAIKSARIVFDIAKRYGYDLRILDIGGGFPGADDVLLKQIALTVNNALDMYFSDQSIQIIAEPGTVLVDSAFTLACNVISRKFKSNKWIYYINDGLHGSFHKGLIVGSPFTMYPLKIPSHKELYSSTIFGVTCGAKDKLIENLTLPSLEIDDWLILKNMGAYSLGLHTSMNGFFVPRMFYVTDFNNLTRYGLSEFNYKFTKTILKEATDDRTNLNEEFRVTFCLDFIL
;
A
#
# COMPACT_ATOMS: atom_id res chain seq x y z
N PHE A 1 3.28 2.09 31.97
CA PHE A 1 1.81 1.88 31.83
C PHE A 1 1.05 3.14 31.42
N SER A 2 1.39 4.35 31.90
CA SER A 2 0.75 5.60 31.45
C SER A 2 1.01 5.88 29.96
N VAL A 3 2.26 5.81 29.51
CA VAL A 3 2.66 6.05 28.10
C VAL A 3 1.96 5.09 27.13
N LEU A 4 1.87 3.79 27.46
CA LEU A 4 1.14 2.81 26.65
C LEU A 4 -0.37 3.09 26.60
N ARG A 5 -0.97 3.51 27.73
CA ARG A 5 -2.39 3.90 27.74
C ARG A 5 -2.64 5.16 26.92
N GLU A 6 -1.72 6.11 26.98
CA GLU A 6 -1.78 7.35 26.21
C GLU A 6 -1.64 7.07 24.71
N TYR A 7 -0.70 6.22 24.31
CA TYR A 7 -0.58 5.74 22.93
C TYR A 7 -1.86 5.02 22.43
N CYS A 8 -2.41 4.09 23.24
CA CYS A 8 -3.67 3.42 22.91
C CYS A 8 -4.84 4.42 22.81
N LYS A 9 -4.89 5.41 23.70
CA LYS A 9 -5.92 6.46 23.70
C LYS A 9 -5.79 7.38 22.47
N MET A 10 -4.58 7.82 22.13
CA MET A 10 -4.30 8.65 20.96
C MET A 10 -4.67 7.96 19.65
N ASN A 11 -4.43 6.65 19.54
CA ASN A 11 -4.86 5.85 18.38
C ASN A 11 -6.36 5.55 18.37
N SER A 12 -7.06 5.62 19.52
CA SER A 12 -8.52 5.53 19.57
C SER A 12 -9.23 6.87 19.29
N GLU A 13 -8.60 8.01 19.63
CA GLU A 13 -9.12 9.36 19.33
C GLU A 13 -8.86 9.79 17.88
N SER A 14 -7.98 9.10 17.15
CA SER A 14 -7.61 9.42 15.76
C SER A 14 -8.62 8.96 14.72
N GLU A 15 -9.76 8.37 15.09
CA GLU A 15 -10.78 7.94 14.10
C GLU A 15 -11.65 9.10 13.57
N SER A 16 -11.37 10.35 13.96
CA SER A 16 -12.04 11.51 13.38
C SER A 16 -11.37 12.04 12.12
N ILE A 17 -12.17 12.35 11.10
CA ILE A 17 -11.69 13.00 9.87
C ILE A 17 -11.82 14.52 10.04
N GLU A 18 -10.71 15.23 9.85
CA GLU A 18 -10.67 16.68 9.87
C GLU A 18 -11.01 17.26 8.49
N VAL A 19 -11.95 18.20 8.48
CA VAL A 19 -12.48 18.79 7.24
C VAL A 19 -11.92 20.18 7.05
N TYR A 20 -11.19 20.37 5.95
CA TYR A 20 -10.55 21.63 5.57
C TYR A 20 -11.25 22.27 4.36
N ASN A 21 -10.93 23.55 4.11
CA ASN A 21 -11.33 24.21 2.87
C ASN A 21 -10.66 23.53 1.66
N ASN A 22 -11.34 23.51 0.52
CA ASN A 22 -10.92 22.79 -0.70
C ASN A 22 -9.48 23.15 -1.15
N ASP A 23 -9.05 24.40 -1.02
CA ASP A 23 -7.74 24.86 -1.49
C ASP A 23 -6.60 24.63 -0.47
N THR A 24 -6.90 23.95 0.65
CA THR A 24 -5.91 23.71 1.71
C THR A 24 -5.01 22.54 1.32
N THR A 25 -3.73 22.81 1.11
CA THR A 25 -2.72 21.79 0.78
C THR A 25 -2.29 21.01 2.03
N VAL A 26 -1.79 19.79 1.85
CA VAL A 26 -1.22 18.98 2.94
C VAL A 26 -0.09 19.73 3.67
N ASN A 27 0.77 20.46 2.96
CA ASN A 27 1.82 21.27 3.59
C ASN A 27 1.25 22.36 4.52
N LYS A 28 0.16 23.03 4.14
CA LYS A 28 -0.50 24.03 5.00
C LYS A 28 -1.07 23.38 6.27
N ILE A 29 -1.64 22.18 6.14
CA ILE A 29 -2.15 21.40 7.27
C ILE A 29 -0.99 20.99 8.20
N ILE A 30 0.11 20.47 7.67
CA ILE A 30 1.30 20.12 8.47
C ILE A 30 1.82 21.34 9.21
N ALA A 31 1.94 22.50 8.54
CA ALA A 31 2.39 23.74 9.16
C ALA A 31 1.44 24.25 10.26
N GLU A 32 0.14 24.01 10.15
CA GLU A 32 -0.83 24.23 11.23
C GLU A 32 -0.60 23.26 12.39
N LYS A 33 -0.49 21.95 12.13
CA LYS A 33 -0.25 20.94 13.16
C LYS A 33 1.03 21.20 13.94
N VAL A 34 2.14 21.49 13.26
CA VAL A 34 3.42 21.80 13.90
C VAL A 34 3.33 23.02 14.84
N ARG A 35 2.48 24.01 14.55
CA ARG A 35 2.29 25.18 15.43
C ARG A 35 1.48 24.87 16.69
N HIS A 36 0.61 23.86 16.64
CA HIS A 36 -0.31 23.53 17.73
C HIS A 36 0.09 22.27 18.51
N LEU A 37 0.93 21.42 17.94
CA LEU A 37 1.49 20.27 18.63
C LEU A 37 2.56 20.75 19.60
N HIS A 38 2.26 20.67 20.90
CA HIS A 38 3.20 20.97 21.98
C HIS A 38 4.30 19.90 22.13
N HIS A 39 4.21 18.80 21.38
CA HIS A 39 5.14 17.66 21.43
C HIS A 39 5.80 17.45 20.06
N ILE A 40 7.09 17.10 20.07
CA ILE A 40 7.96 16.93 18.90
C ILE A 40 7.88 15.48 18.39
N GLU A 41 6.70 14.87 18.40
CA GLU A 41 6.51 13.51 17.91
C GLU A 41 6.32 13.50 16.39
N PRO A 42 6.84 12.49 15.67
CA PRO A 42 6.54 12.36 14.26
C PRO A 42 5.05 12.09 14.07
N PHE A 43 4.51 12.48 12.92
CA PHE A 43 3.10 12.21 12.60
C PHE A 43 2.85 12.07 11.10
N PHE A 44 1.80 11.32 10.77
CA PHE A 44 1.28 11.18 9.42
C PHE A 44 0.10 12.13 9.18
N ILE A 45 0.06 12.74 8.00
CA ILE A 45 -1.19 13.19 7.39
C ILE A 45 -1.64 12.13 6.38
N CYS A 46 -2.84 11.61 6.55
CA CYS A 46 -3.53 10.77 5.58
C CYS A 46 -4.59 11.62 4.85
N ASP A 47 -4.33 11.93 3.58
CA ASP A 47 -5.21 12.71 2.73
C ASP A 47 -6.25 11.82 2.04
N ILE A 48 -7.47 11.81 2.57
CA ILE A 48 -8.59 11.02 2.06
C ILE A 48 -8.99 11.44 0.64
N ARG A 49 -8.72 12.70 0.26
CA ARG A 49 -8.96 13.18 -1.11
C ARG A 49 -8.12 12.41 -2.11
N GLU A 50 -6.87 12.12 -1.76
CA GLU A 50 -5.95 11.36 -2.63
C GLU A 50 -6.35 9.88 -2.72
N VAL A 51 -6.79 9.26 -1.61
CA VAL A 51 -7.33 7.89 -1.63
C VAL A 51 -8.50 7.78 -2.60
N LEU A 52 -9.46 8.70 -2.52
CA LEU A 52 -10.64 8.74 -3.39
C LEU A 52 -10.28 9.04 -4.84
N ARG A 53 -9.32 9.95 -5.07
CA ARG A 53 -8.80 10.24 -6.41
C ARG A 53 -8.18 9.00 -7.03
N LYS A 54 -7.37 8.23 -6.29
CA LYS A 54 -6.76 6.98 -6.76
C LYS A 54 -7.79 5.90 -7.04
N CYS A 55 -8.81 5.76 -6.19
CA CYS A 55 -9.93 4.84 -6.46
C CYS A 55 -10.69 5.22 -7.75
N SER A 56 -10.93 6.51 -7.96
CA SER A 56 -11.57 7.01 -9.19
C SER A 56 -10.69 6.81 -10.42
N LEU A 57 -9.40 7.12 -10.31
CA LEU A 57 -8.43 6.92 -11.39
C LEU A 57 -8.33 5.44 -11.77
N TRP A 58 -8.36 4.53 -10.79
CA TRP A 58 -8.40 3.09 -11.07
C TRP A 58 -9.63 2.71 -11.90
N ALA A 59 -10.82 3.17 -11.48
CA ALA A 59 -12.07 2.89 -12.20
C ALA A 59 -12.07 3.44 -13.64
N GLU A 60 -11.42 4.60 -13.86
CA GLU A 60 -11.23 5.19 -15.20
C GLU A 60 -10.26 4.36 -16.06
N LEU A 61 -9.10 4.00 -15.51
CA LEU A 61 -8.03 3.36 -16.27
C LEU A 61 -8.26 1.87 -16.52
N PHE A 62 -8.96 1.19 -15.63
CA PHE A 62 -9.21 -0.25 -15.70
C PHE A 62 -10.71 -0.57 -15.60
N PRO A 63 -11.53 -0.15 -16.58
CA PRO A 63 -12.99 -0.23 -16.50
C PRO A 63 -13.53 -1.67 -16.42
N ARG A 64 -12.76 -2.66 -16.88
CA ARG A 64 -13.09 -4.09 -16.82
C ARG A 64 -12.55 -4.80 -15.58
N VAL A 65 -11.70 -4.15 -14.78
CA VAL A 65 -10.94 -4.79 -13.70
C VAL A 65 -11.43 -4.34 -12.33
N LYS A 66 -12.05 -5.27 -11.61
CA LYS A 66 -12.57 -5.01 -10.27
C LYS A 66 -11.42 -5.04 -9.23
N PRO A 67 -11.19 -3.96 -8.48
CA PRO A 67 -10.11 -3.94 -7.49
C PRO A 67 -10.48 -4.69 -6.21
N PHE A 68 -9.54 -5.51 -5.72
CA PHE A 68 -9.48 -6.10 -4.39
C PHE A 68 -8.25 -5.53 -3.67
N TYR A 69 -8.43 -4.49 -2.86
CA TYR A 69 -7.33 -3.83 -2.18
C TYR A 69 -6.53 -4.78 -1.31
N ALA A 70 -5.21 -4.84 -1.54
CA ALA A 70 -4.30 -5.66 -0.75
C ALA A 70 -4.09 -5.05 0.64
N VAL A 71 -4.81 -5.55 1.66
CA VAL A 71 -4.87 -4.98 3.02
C VAL A 71 -3.48 -4.83 3.65
N LYS A 72 -2.57 -5.77 3.36
CA LYS A 72 -1.15 -5.76 3.75
C LYS A 72 -0.39 -4.48 3.38
N ALA A 73 -0.82 -3.75 2.35
CA ALA A 73 -0.16 -2.51 1.94
C ALA A 73 -0.36 -1.39 2.97
N ASN A 74 -1.57 -1.27 3.54
CA ASN A 74 -1.90 -0.37 4.64
C ASN A 74 -3.23 -0.79 5.29
N SER A 75 -3.18 -1.24 6.55
CA SER A 75 -4.33 -1.77 7.29
C SER A 75 -5.08 -0.71 8.12
N SER A 76 -4.92 0.58 7.80
CA SER A 76 -5.64 1.68 8.46
C SER A 76 -7.16 1.50 8.34
N ARG A 77 -7.82 1.26 9.48
CA ARG A 77 -9.28 1.00 9.58
C ARG A 77 -10.11 2.03 8.80
N LEU A 78 -9.77 3.30 8.97
CA LEU A 78 -10.47 4.42 8.34
C LEU A 78 -10.32 4.38 6.81
N VAL A 79 -9.11 4.12 6.31
CA VAL A 79 -8.86 4.02 4.86
C VAL A 79 -9.60 2.82 4.27
N LEU A 80 -9.58 1.66 4.96
CA LEU A 80 -10.34 0.49 4.53
C LEU A 80 -11.85 0.79 4.46
N LYS A 81 -12.42 1.49 5.45
CA LYS A 81 -13.83 1.89 5.43
C LYS A 81 -14.14 2.86 4.29
N VAL A 82 -13.28 3.87 4.05
CA VAL A 82 -13.43 4.79 2.91
C VAL A 82 -13.42 4.03 1.59
N MET A 83 -12.48 3.10 1.40
CA MET A 83 -12.42 2.25 0.21
C MET A 83 -13.65 1.34 0.07
N ALA A 84 -14.14 0.80 1.19
CA ALA A 84 -15.32 -0.04 1.21
C ALA A 84 -16.58 0.72 0.77
N ASP A 85 -16.76 1.95 1.26
CA ASP A 85 -17.85 2.87 0.90
C ASP A 85 -17.77 3.29 -0.58
N PHE A 86 -16.56 3.49 -1.10
CA PHE A 86 -16.34 3.75 -2.53
C PHE A 86 -16.71 2.55 -3.42
N GLY A 87 -16.59 1.32 -2.91
CA GLY A 87 -16.91 0.08 -3.65
C GLY A 87 -15.72 -0.85 -3.91
N ILE A 88 -14.55 -0.57 -3.33
CA ILE A 88 -13.34 -1.40 -3.45
C ILE A 88 -13.50 -2.70 -2.63
N ASN A 89 -13.10 -3.85 -3.18
CA ASN A 89 -13.13 -5.15 -2.49
C ASN A 89 -11.78 -5.36 -1.78
N PHE A 90 -11.53 -6.51 -1.13
CA PHE A 90 -10.33 -6.69 -0.30
C PHE A 90 -9.63 -8.03 -0.54
N ASP A 91 -8.34 -7.97 -0.83
CA ASP A 91 -7.40 -9.08 -0.76
C ASP A 91 -6.85 -9.16 0.68
N CYS A 92 -7.18 -10.27 1.34
CA CYS A 92 -6.69 -10.59 2.68
C CYS A 92 -5.72 -11.78 2.63
N ALA A 93 -4.66 -11.71 3.42
CA ALA A 93 -3.61 -12.72 3.50
C ALA A 93 -3.58 -13.49 4.84
N SER A 94 -4.43 -13.12 5.81
CA SER A 94 -4.48 -13.77 7.11
C SER A 94 -5.86 -13.70 7.76
N LYS A 95 -6.06 -14.52 8.81
CA LYS A 95 -7.24 -14.43 9.69
C LYS A 95 -7.45 -13.00 10.23
N TYR A 96 -6.40 -12.28 10.56
CA TYR A 96 -6.49 -10.94 11.16
C TYR A 96 -6.94 -9.88 10.14
N GLU A 97 -6.49 -9.99 8.89
CA GLU A 97 -6.97 -9.10 7.82
C GLU A 97 -8.43 -9.38 7.46
N ILE A 98 -8.80 -10.67 7.43
CA ILE A 98 -10.20 -11.08 7.27
C ILE A 98 -11.06 -10.50 8.40
N ASP A 99 -10.66 -10.72 9.66
CA ASP A 99 -11.38 -10.22 10.83
C ASP A 99 -11.50 -8.70 10.81
N LEU A 100 -10.43 -7.99 10.45
CA LEU A 100 -10.43 -6.56 10.26
C LEU A 100 -11.46 -6.12 9.21
N ALA A 101 -11.48 -6.75 8.03
CA ALA A 101 -12.43 -6.42 6.98
C ALA A 101 -13.88 -6.67 7.42
N LEU A 102 -14.16 -7.84 8.02
CA LEU A 102 -15.49 -8.18 8.54
C LEU A 102 -15.93 -7.23 9.66
N SER A 103 -15.03 -6.81 10.55
CA SER A 103 -15.31 -5.85 11.63
C SER A 103 -15.73 -4.46 11.13
N LEU A 104 -15.43 -4.14 9.87
CA LEU A 104 -15.83 -2.91 9.20
C LEU A 104 -17.16 -3.07 8.42
N GLY A 105 -17.83 -4.22 8.56
CA GLY A 105 -19.09 -4.51 7.89
C GLY A 105 -18.94 -4.92 6.42
N ILE A 106 -17.72 -5.23 5.96
CA ILE A 106 -17.47 -5.68 4.58
C ILE A 106 -18.05 -7.09 4.40
N PRO A 107 -18.97 -7.31 3.44
CA PRO A 107 -19.52 -8.64 3.17
C PRO A 107 -18.44 -9.65 2.73
N PRO A 108 -18.52 -10.93 3.16
CA PRO A 108 -17.57 -11.99 2.75
C PRO A 108 -17.34 -12.10 1.23
N LYS A 109 -18.40 -11.91 0.42
CA LYS A 109 -18.33 -11.93 -1.06
C LYS A 109 -17.45 -10.83 -1.68
N ARG A 110 -17.04 -9.82 -0.90
CA ARG A 110 -16.09 -8.77 -1.31
C ARG A 110 -14.68 -9.03 -0.79
N ILE A 111 -14.39 -10.25 -0.32
CA ILE A 111 -13.08 -10.66 0.19
C ILE A 111 -12.57 -11.85 -0.64
N ILE A 112 -11.31 -11.77 -1.06
CA ILE A 112 -10.52 -12.89 -1.56
C ILE A 112 -9.44 -13.23 -0.52
N TYR A 113 -9.25 -14.52 -0.22
CA TYR A 113 -8.12 -14.96 0.59
C TYR A 113 -6.96 -15.38 -0.33
N ALA A 114 -6.15 -14.41 -0.77
CA ALA A 114 -5.17 -14.62 -1.84
C ALA A 114 -3.76 -15.03 -1.38
N HIS A 115 -3.59 -15.46 -0.15
CA HIS A 115 -2.34 -16.11 0.28
C HIS A 115 -2.32 -17.57 -0.22
N SER A 116 -1.30 -17.96 -0.98
CA SER A 116 -1.23 -19.32 -1.52
C SER A 116 -0.78 -20.38 -0.51
N ILE A 117 -0.04 -20.01 0.55
CA ILE A 117 0.37 -20.93 1.64
C ILE A 117 -0.31 -20.59 2.98
N LYS A 118 -1.47 -21.18 3.29
CA LYS A 118 -2.32 -20.76 4.42
C LYS A 118 -2.20 -21.68 5.64
N THR A 119 -2.29 -21.10 6.83
CA THR A 119 -2.43 -21.87 8.07
C THR A 119 -3.78 -22.59 8.10
N SER A 120 -3.82 -23.88 8.45
CA SER A 120 -5.05 -24.69 8.46
C SER A 120 -6.18 -24.07 9.30
N SER A 121 -5.87 -23.54 10.48
CA SER A 121 -6.86 -22.86 11.32
C SER A 121 -7.42 -21.58 10.69
N TYR A 122 -6.66 -20.93 9.80
CA TYR A 122 -7.10 -19.72 9.11
C TYR A 122 -7.97 -20.06 7.89
N ILE A 123 -7.71 -21.17 7.20
CA ILE A 123 -8.63 -21.70 6.17
C ILE A 123 -9.98 -22.03 6.80
N LYS A 124 -9.97 -22.71 7.95
CA LYS A 124 -11.20 -23.06 8.65
C LYS A 124 -11.97 -21.79 9.09
N TYR A 125 -11.27 -20.81 9.64
CA TYR A 125 -11.86 -19.51 9.99
C TYR A 125 -12.50 -18.81 8.77
N ALA A 126 -11.80 -18.77 7.63
CA ALA A 126 -12.33 -18.17 6.41
C ALA A 126 -13.58 -18.92 5.90
N SER A 127 -13.56 -20.26 5.93
CA SER A 127 -14.73 -21.08 5.58
C SER A 127 -15.92 -20.82 6.49
N ASP A 128 -15.70 -20.75 7.82
CA ASP A 128 -16.76 -20.46 8.80
C ASP A 128 -17.33 -19.04 8.65
N ALA A 129 -16.54 -18.11 8.11
CA ALA A 129 -16.96 -16.74 7.78
C ALA A 129 -17.51 -16.59 6.34
N ASP A 130 -17.79 -17.70 5.64
CA ASP A 130 -18.32 -17.72 4.26
C ASP A 130 -17.38 -17.08 3.20
N ILE A 131 -16.07 -17.09 3.45
CA ILE A 131 -15.05 -16.64 2.50
C ILE A 131 -14.50 -17.87 1.78
N LYS A 132 -14.99 -18.11 0.57
CA LYS A 132 -14.70 -19.32 -0.21
C LYS A 132 -13.73 -19.12 -1.36
N LEU A 133 -13.54 -17.88 -1.81
CA LEU A 133 -12.62 -17.55 -2.90
C LEU A 133 -11.19 -17.50 -2.35
N MET A 134 -10.37 -18.48 -2.73
CA MET A 134 -9.02 -18.65 -2.19
C MET A 134 -8.01 -19.04 -3.29
N THR A 135 -6.78 -18.58 -3.16
CA THR A 135 -5.70 -18.97 -4.08
C THR A 135 -4.92 -20.20 -3.61
N PHE A 136 -4.31 -20.93 -4.53
CA PHE A 136 -3.36 -22.01 -4.26
C PHE A 136 -2.33 -22.11 -5.38
N ASP A 137 -1.17 -22.71 -5.10
CA ASP A 137 -0.11 -22.93 -6.11
C ASP A 137 0.59 -24.29 -5.97
N ASN A 138 0.12 -25.17 -5.09
CA ASN A 138 0.71 -26.49 -4.87
C ASN A 138 -0.33 -27.53 -4.41
N GLU A 139 0.04 -28.81 -4.52
CA GLU A 139 -0.82 -29.96 -4.21
C GLU A 139 -1.29 -29.99 -2.75
N GLU A 140 -0.37 -29.81 -1.80
CA GLU A 140 -0.68 -29.87 -0.36
C GLU A 140 -1.67 -28.79 0.04
N GLU A 141 -1.53 -27.59 -0.52
CA GLU A 141 -2.47 -26.51 -0.30
C GLU A 141 -3.86 -26.84 -0.84
N LEU A 142 -3.95 -27.38 -2.05
CA LEU A 142 -5.22 -27.75 -2.68
C LEU A 142 -5.96 -28.82 -1.86
N ARG A 143 -5.26 -29.87 -1.42
CA ARG A 143 -5.80 -30.92 -0.55
C ARG A 143 -6.27 -30.35 0.78
N LYS A 144 -5.46 -29.48 1.39
CA LYS A 144 -5.79 -28.81 2.65
C LYS A 144 -7.02 -27.91 2.53
N MET A 145 -7.12 -27.13 1.45
CA MET A 145 -8.27 -26.28 1.15
C MET A 145 -9.55 -27.11 0.98
N LYS A 146 -9.53 -28.15 0.13
CA LYS A 146 -10.69 -29.03 -0.07
C LYS A 146 -11.17 -29.69 1.21
N ARG A 147 -10.24 -30.15 2.06
CA ARG A 147 -10.58 -30.80 3.34
C ARG A 147 -11.25 -29.84 4.34
N LEU A 148 -10.78 -28.60 4.41
CA LEU A 148 -11.20 -27.63 5.43
C LEU A 148 -12.33 -26.71 4.97
N CYS A 149 -12.50 -26.53 3.66
CA CYS A 149 -13.56 -25.77 3.00
C CYS A 149 -14.07 -26.60 1.80
N PRO A 150 -15.00 -27.55 2.01
CA PRO A 150 -15.44 -28.48 0.95
C PRO A 150 -16.01 -27.83 -0.32
N ASP A 151 -16.57 -26.62 -0.19
CA ASP A 151 -17.16 -25.80 -1.24
C ASP A 151 -16.25 -24.62 -1.67
N VAL A 152 -14.94 -24.74 -1.43
CA VAL A 152 -13.94 -23.74 -1.83
C VAL A 152 -14.02 -23.43 -3.33
N GLN A 153 -13.93 -22.14 -3.66
CA GLN A 153 -13.76 -21.62 -5.01
C GLN A 153 -12.27 -21.33 -5.20
N ALA A 154 -11.56 -22.26 -5.85
CA ALA A 154 -10.10 -22.21 -5.95
C ALA A 154 -9.66 -21.38 -7.17
N ILE A 155 -8.66 -20.52 -6.96
CA ILE A 155 -7.93 -19.83 -8.02
C ILE A 155 -6.49 -20.36 -8.04
N ILE A 156 -6.06 -20.92 -9.17
CA ILE A 156 -4.67 -21.38 -9.33
C ILE A 156 -3.76 -20.16 -9.58
N ARG A 157 -2.76 -19.97 -8.73
CA ARG A 157 -1.77 -18.91 -8.90
C ARG A 157 -0.60 -19.44 -9.73
N ILE A 158 -0.33 -18.79 -10.86
CA ILE A 158 0.83 -19.09 -11.71
C ILE A 158 2.02 -18.22 -11.34
N LYS A 159 3.22 -18.77 -11.53
CA LYS A 159 4.48 -18.05 -11.39
C LYS A 159 4.65 -17.08 -12.55
N TYR A 160 5.00 -15.84 -12.22
CA TYR A 160 5.48 -14.86 -13.19
C TYR A 160 6.45 -13.90 -12.50
N ASP A 161 7.67 -13.78 -13.02
CA ASP A 161 8.65 -12.84 -12.51
C ASP A 161 9.02 -11.83 -13.60
N ALA A 162 8.55 -10.59 -13.46
CA ALA A 162 8.94 -9.52 -14.37
C ALA A 162 10.45 -9.28 -14.31
N LYS A 163 11.02 -8.93 -15.47
CA LYS A 163 12.46 -8.65 -15.57
C LYS A 163 12.86 -7.50 -14.64
N ASN A 164 12.09 -6.41 -14.67
CA ASN A 164 12.34 -5.18 -13.91
C ASN A 164 11.32 -4.99 -12.78
N ALA A 165 11.17 -5.99 -11.91
CA ALA A 165 10.52 -5.84 -10.61
C ALA A 165 11.59 -5.78 -9.51
N PHE A 166 11.37 -4.92 -8.51
CA PHE A 166 12.26 -4.82 -7.36
C PHE A 166 12.21 -6.11 -6.52
N LEU A 167 11.00 -6.54 -6.17
CA LEU A 167 10.76 -7.80 -5.45
C LEU A 167 10.06 -8.80 -6.36
N LYS A 168 10.79 -9.84 -6.74
CA LYS A 168 10.27 -11.01 -7.44
C LYS A 168 9.64 -11.96 -6.41
N LEU A 169 8.47 -12.50 -6.74
CA LEU A 169 7.70 -13.35 -5.84
C LEU A 169 7.71 -14.82 -6.27
N GLY A 170 8.12 -15.10 -7.51
CA GLY A 170 8.05 -16.41 -8.14
C GLY A 170 9.00 -17.46 -7.57
N GLU A 171 9.99 -17.08 -6.77
CA GLU A 171 10.78 -18.05 -6.00
C GLU A 171 9.94 -18.72 -4.92
N LYS A 172 9.04 -17.96 -4.27
CA LYS A 172 8.23 -18.43 -3.15
C LYS A 172 6.82 -18.86 -3.56
N PHE A 173 6.26 -18.26 -4.61
CA PHE A 173 4.84 -18.38 -4.94
C PHE A 173 4.58 -18.60 -6.42
N GLY A 174 3.49 -19.33 -6.70
CA GLY A 174 2.99 -19.60 -8.04
C GLY A 174 3.58 -20.87 -8.64
N CYS A 175 2.74 -21.62 -9.35
CA CYS A 175 3.16 -22.80 -10.08
C CYS A 175 3.66 -22.44 -11.48
N ASN A 176 4.63 -23.18 -11.98
CA ASN A 176 5.14 -23.08 -13.34
C ASN A 176 4.06 -23.54 -14.34
N VAL A 177 3.80 -22.72 -15.35
CA VAL A 177 2.77 -23.00 -16.36
C VAL A 177 3.10 -24.24 -17.20
N GLU A 178 4.38 -24.48 -17.47
CA GLU A 178 4.83 -25.50 -18.43
C GLU A 178 4.74 -26.93 -17.89
N ASN A 179 4.90 -27.14 -16.59
CA ASN A 179 5.02 -28.47 -16.00
C ASN A 179 4.13 -28.71 -14.76
N GLU A 180 3.77 -27.69 -13.99
CA GLU A 180 3.02 -27.88 -12.72
C GLU A 180 1.52 -27.57 -12.87
N ALA A 181 1.14 -26.62 -13.73
CA ALA A 181 -0.25 -26.17 -13.85
C ALA A 181 -1.22 -27.29 -14.30
N ASP A 182 -0.81 -28.12 -15.28
CA ASP A 182 -1.63 -29.23 -15.77
C ASP A 182 -1.86 -30.30 -14.68
N GLU A 183 -0.81 -30.63 -13.93
CA GLU A 183 -0.87 -31.59 -12.82
C GLU A 183 -1.79 -31.10 -11.69
N LEU A 184 -1.71 -29.82 -11.32
CA LEU A 184 -2.57 -29.22 -10.30
C LEU A 184 -4.03 -29.15 -10.72
N ILE A 185 -4.31 -28.88 -12.00
CA ILE A 185 -5.67 -28.86 -12.54
C ILE A 185 -6.26 -30.27 -12.58
N ASN A 186 -5.47 -31.27 -13.00
CA ASN A 186 -5.86 -32.68 -12.95
C ASN A 186 -6.18 -33.11 -11.50
N LEU A 187 -5.32 -32.74 -10.55
CA LEU A 187 -5.55 -33.01 -9.14
C LEU A 187 -6.85 -32.33 -8.65
N ALA A 188 -7.09 -31.07 -9.01
CA ALA A 188 -8.34 -30.37 -8.66
C ALA A 188 -9.56 -31.14 -9.17
N GLN A 189 -9.50 -31.67 -10.41
CA GLN A 189 -10.57 -32.48 -10.99
C GLN A 189 -10.80 -33.76 -10.18
N SER A 190 -9.73 -34.49 -9.87
CA SER A 190 -9.80 -35.74 -9.09
C SER A 190 -10.36 -35.54 -7.67
N LEU A 191 -10.13 -34.36 -7.07
CA LEU A 191 -10.62 -33.98 -5.75
C LEU A 191 -12.00 -33.33 -5.78
N CYS A 192 -12.61 -33.16 -6.96
CA CYS A 192 -13.84 -32.41 -7.17
C CYS A 192 -13.78 -31.01 -6.52
N VAL A 193 -12.68 -30.29 -6.74
CA VAL A 193 -12.52 -28.89 -6.32
C VAL A 193 -13.18 -28.00 -7.37
N ASN A 194 -13.89 -26.97 -6.93
CA ASN A 194 -14.42 -25.96 -7.84
C ASN A 194 -13.30 -24.98 -8.22
N LEU A 195 -12.53 -25.31 -9.27
CA LEU A 195 -11.54 -24.40 -9.84
C LEU A 195 -12.26 -23.34 -10.68
N VAL A 196 -12.13 -22.07 -10.27
CA VAL A 196 -12.90 -20.95 -10.85
C VAL A 196 -12.05 -19.94 -11.60
N GLY A 197 -10.73 -19.96 -11.45
CA GLY A 197 -9.89 -18.93 -12.07
C GLY A 197 -8.39 -19.16 -11.99
N VAL A 198 -7.67 -18.21 -12.58
CA VAL A 198 -6.20 -18.13 -12.56
C VAL A 198 -5.78 -16.78 -11.99
N SER A 199 -4.74 -16.76 -11.15
CA SER A 199 -4.09 -15.52 -10.70
C SER A 199 -2.61 -15.50 -11.03
N PHE A 200 -2.03 -14.30 -11.10
CA PHE A 200 -0.58 -14.09 -11.09
C PHE A 200 -0.26 -12.80 -10.34
N HIS A 201 1.02 -12.56 -10.06
CA HIS A 201 1.47 -11.28 -9.53
C HIS A 201 2.78 -10.89 -10.22
N ILE A 202 2.85 -9.68 -10.76
CA ILE A 202 3.97 -9.27 -11.63
C ILE A 202 5.30 -9.02 -10.88
N GLY A 203 5.19 -8.66 -9.61
CA GLY A 203 6.29 -8.29 -8.72
C GLY A 203 6.08 -6.89 -8.15
N VAL A 204 6.76 -6.57 -7.04
CA VAL A 204 6.63 -5.23 -6.42
C VAL A 204 7.54 -4.25 -7.14
N GLY A 205 7.04 -3.05 -7.43
CA GLY A 205 7.80 -2.00 -8.10
C GLY A 205 8.14 -2.32 -9.56
N CYS A 206 7.27 -3.03 -10.27
CA CYS A 206 7.48 -3.38 -11.67
C CYS A 206 7.34 -2.15 -12.58
N THR A 207 8.33 -1.93 -13.44
CA THR A 207 8.31 -0.88 -14.48
C THR A 207 8.31 -1.44 -15.91
N ASP A 208 8.29 -2.77 -16.06
CA ASP A 208 8.34 -3.45 -17.36
C ASP A 208 6.93 -3.66 -17.96
N LEU A 209 6.52 -2.77 -18.87
CA LEU A 209 5.20 -2.86 -19.53
C LEU A 209 4.97 -4.22 -20.22
N PRO A 210 5.92 -4.78 -21.01
CA PRO A 210 5.73 -6.09 -21.65
C PRO A 210 5.44 -7.23 -20.68
N SER A 211 5.94 -7.16 -19.44
CA SER A 211 5.65 -8.18 -18.42
C SER A 211 4.15 -8.27 -18.11
N PHE A 212 3.44 -7.14 -17.98
CA PHE A 212 1.99 -7.14 -17.76
C PHE A 212 1.22 -7.83 -18.89
N TYR A 213 1.58 -7.55 -20.15
CA TYR A 213 0.97 -8.19 -21.32
C TYR A 213 1.22 -9.71 -21.33
N ASN A 214 2.47 -10.10 -21.11
CA ASN A 214 2.89 -11.49 -21.18
C ASN A 214 2.35 -12.33 -20.03
N ALA A 215 2.17 -11.76 -18.83
CA ALA A 215 1.56 -12.48 -17.71
C ALA A 215 0.09 -12.83 -17.99
N ILE A 216 -0.67 -11.90 -18.58
CA ILE A 216 -2.05 -12.15 -19.05
C ILE A 216 -2.06 -13.24 -20.12
N LYS A 217 -1.12 -13.19 -21.09
CA LYS A 217 -0.94 -14.25 -22.08
C LYS A 217 -0.67 -15.61 -21.45
N SER A 218 0.18 -15.67 -20.42
CA SER A 218 0.47 -16.92 -19.68
C SER A 218 -0.77 -17.46 -18.95
N ALA A 219 -1.58 -16.58 -18.36
CA ALA A 219 -2.83 -16.99 -17.72
C ALA A 219 -3.82 -17.62 -18.72
N ARG A 220 -3.88 -17.11 -19.96
CA ARG A 220 -4.72 -17.69 -21.03
C ARG A 220 -4.37 -19.15 -21.32
N ILE A 221 -3.09 -19.49 -21.33
CA ILE A 221 -2.62 -20.88 -21.51
C ILE A 221 -3.23 -21.78 -20.44
N VAL A 222 -3.24 -21.33 -19.18
CA VAL A 222 -3.79 -22.11 -18.05
C VAL A 222 -5.31 -22.23 -18.11
N PHE A 223 -6.03 -21.19 -18.57
CA PHE A 223 -7.45 -21.32 -18.86
C PHE A 223 -7.72 -22.39 -19.95
N ASP A 224 -6.89 -22.44 -21.01
CA ASP A 224 -7.03 -23.43 -22.08
C ASP A 224 -6.74 -24.85 -21.58
N ILE A 225 -5.75 -25.01 -20.71
CA ILE A 225 -5.47 -26.27 -20.00
C ILE A 225 -6.69 -26.70 -19.19
N ALA A 226 -7.24 -25.80 -18.36
CA ALA A 226 -8.39 -26.08 -17.49
C ALA A 226 -9.63 -26.53 -18.27
N LYS A 227 -9.87 -25.93 -19.44
CA LYS A 227 -10.97 -26.32 -20.34
C LYS A 227 -10.89 -27.77 -20.80
N ARG A 228 -9.68 -28.32 -21.00
CA ARG A 228 -9.49 -29.74 -21.37
C ARG A 228 -9.94 -30.70 -20.26
N TYR A 229 -9.87 -30.25 -19.01
CA TYR A 229 -10.36 -30.98 -17.83
C TYR A 229 -11.83 -30.69 -17.52
N GLY A 230 -12.55 -30.00 -18.41
CA GLY A 230 -13.97 -29.69 -18.25
C GLY A 230 -14.26 -28.51 -17.32
N TYR A 231 -13.26 -27.72 -16.93
CA TYR A 231 -13.48 -26.49 -16.20
C TYR A 231 -13.89 -25.35 -17.12
N ASP A 232 -14.80 -24.53 -16.63
CA ASP A 232 -15.23 -23.30 -17.26
C ASP A 232 -14.86 -22.13 -16.34
N LEU A 233 -13.58 -21.73 -16.39
CA LEU A 233 -13.03 -20.72 -15.51
C LEU A 233 -13.68 -19.35 -15.78
N ARG A 234 -14.05 -18.65 -14.71
CA ARG A 234 -14.79 -17.38 -14.76
C ARG A 234 -14.01 -16.19 -14.20
N ILE A 235 -12.85 -16.41 -13.58
CA ILE A 235 -12.09 -15.35 -12.90
C ILE A 235 -10.65 -15.31 -13.42
N LEU A 236 -10.20 -14.14 -13.87
CA LEU A 236 -8.80 -13.82 -14.02
C LEU A 236 -8.42 -12.78 -12.97
N ASP A 237 -7.40 -13.07 -12.17
CA ASP A 237 -6.82 -12.13 -11.23
C ASP A 237 -5.42 -11.70 -11.69
N ILE A 238 -5.26 -10.43 -12.04
CA ILE A 238 -4.00 -9.89 -12.55
C ILE A 238 -3.04 -9.43 -11.44
N GLY A 239 -3.40 -9.64 -10.17
CA GLY A 239 -2.57 -9.37 -9.00
C GLY A 239 -2.25 -7.89 -8.81
N GLY A 240 -1.08 -7.61 -8.23
CA GLY A 240 -0.60 -6.27 -7.90
C GLY A 240 0.64 -5.86 -8.68
N GLY A 241 1.41 -4.92 -8.11
CA GLY A 241 2.65 -4.38 -8.70
C GLY A 241 2.51 -3.02 -9.38
N PHE A 242 1.31 -2.43 -9.37
CA PHE A 242 1.04 -1.10 -9.92
C PHE A 242 1.74 0.02 -9.12
N PRO A 243 2.25 1.07 -9.80
CA PRO A 243 3.00 2.15 -9.16
C PRO A 243 2.11 3.01 -8.25
N GLY A 244 2.70 3.46 -7.13
CA GLY A 244 2.08 4.36 -6.15
C GLY A 244 1.91 5.77 -6.67
N ALA A 245 3.01 6.53 -6.73
CA ALA A 245 2.99 7.97 -7.01
C ALA A 245 3.07 8.33 -8.51
N ASP A 246 3.42 7.40 -9.39
CA ASP A 246 3.63 7.66 -10.82
C ASP A 246 2.35 7.37 -11.65
N ASP A 247 1.50 8.39 -11.79
CA ASP A 247 0.28 8.32 -12.59
C ASP A 247 0.55 8.16 -14.10
N VAL A 248 1.73 8.59 -14.58
CA VAL A 248 2.09 8.45 -16.01
C VAL A 248 2.38 6.99 -16.32
N LEU A 249 3.22 6.35 -15.51
CA LEU A 249 3.49 4.92 -15.64
C LEU A 249 2.22 4.09 -15.44
N LEU A 250 1.36 4.46 -14.48
CA LEU A 250 0.08 3.76 -14.27
C LEU A 250 -0.79 3.78 -15.54
N LYS A 251 -0.90 4.93 -16.23
CA LYS A 251 -1.64 5.06 -17.50
C LYS A 251 -1.06 4.18 -18.60
N GLN A 252 0.27 4.08 -18.69
CA GLN A 252 0.95 3.22 -19.67
C GLN A 252 0.70 1.73 -19.39
N ILE A 253 0.76 1.33 -18.11
CA ILE A 253 0.41 -0.02 -17.67
C ILE A 253 -1.05 -0.32 -18.01
N ALA A 254 -1.97 0.59 -17.72
CA ALA A 254 -3.40 0.42 -18.00
C ALA A 254 -3.66 0.17 -19.49
N LEU A 255 -3.04 0.95 -20.39
CA LEU A 255 -3.14 0.73 -21.83
C LEU A 255 -2.65 -0.67 -22.22
N THR A 256 -1.52 -1.11 -21.66
CA THR A 256 -0.94 -2.43 -21.96
C THR A 256 -1.81 -3.58 -21.44
N VAL A 257 -2.33 -3.44 -20.21
CA VAL A 257 -3.25 -4.41 -19.60
C VAL A 257 -4.55 -4.49 -20.40
N ASN A 258 -5.19 -3.37 -20.71
CA ASN A 258 -6.44 -3.37 -21.47
C ASN A 258 -6.28 -4.02 -22.85
N ASN A 259 -5.20 -3.70 -23.58
CA ASN A 259 -4.90 -4.35 -24.86
C ASN A 259 -4.71 -5.87 -24.72
N ALA A 260 -4.04 -6.34 -23.66
CA ALA A 260 -3.85 -7.77 -23.40
C ALA A 260 -5.18 -8.47 -23.03
N LEU A 261 -6.02 -7.82 -22.22
CA LEU A 261 -7.34 -8.32 -21.86
C LEU A 261 -8.26 -8.41 -23.07
N ASP A 262 -8.22 -7.45 -23.98
CA ASP A 262 -9.01 -7.48 -25.21
C ASP A 262 -8.53 -8.58 -26.17
N MET A 263 -7.23 -8.86 -26.20
CA MET A 263 -6.65 -9.92 -27.03
C MET A 263 -6.94 -11.33 -26.50
N TYR A 264 -6.75 -11.56 -25.19
CA TYR A 264 -6.75 -12.92 -24.61
C TYR A 264 -8.00 -13.26 -23.80
N PHE A 265 -8.75 -12.25 -23.36
CA PHE A 265 -9.91 -12.38 -22.49
C PHE A 265 -11.05 -11.46 -22.96
N SER A 266 -11.36 -11.46 -24.26
CA SER A 266 -12.43 -10.63 -24.84
C SER A 266 -13.83 -11.02 -24.38
N ASP A 267 -14.02 -12.25 -23.91
CA ASP A 267 -15.26 -12.74 -23.31
C ASP A 267 -15.60 -11.96 -22.03
N GLN A 268 -16.69 -11.20 -22.09
CA GLN A 268 -17.17 -10.36 -20.98
C GLN A 268 -17.79 -11.17 -19.83
N SER A 269 -18.00 -12.47 -20.00
CA SER A 269 -18.44 -13.37 -18.92
C SER A 269 -17.32 -13.72 -17.94
N ILE A 270 -16.06 -13.47 -18.33
CA ILE A 270 -14.89 -13.64 -17.45
C ILE A 270 -14.74 -12.37 -16.61
N GLN A 271 -14.88 -12.52 -15.30
CA GLN A 271 -14.62 -11.47 -14.34
C GLN A 271 -13.12 -11.24 -14.22
N ILE A 272 -12.67 -10.02 -14.53
CA ILE A 272 -11.28 -9.62 -14.31
C ILE A 272 -11.19 -8.89 -12.96
N ILE A 273 -10.29 -9.34 -12.10
CA ILE A 273 -9.99 -8.71 -10.82
C ILE A 273 -8.48 -8.38 -10.74
N ALA A 274 -8.12 -7.54 -9.79
CA ALA A 274 -6.73 -7.24 -9.47
C ALA A 274 -6.58 -7.03 -7.96
N GLU A 275 -5.33 -7.07 -7.48
CA GLU A 275 -4.94 -6.89 -6.09
C GLU A 275 -4.13 -5.58 -5.88
N PRO A 276 -4.67 -4.38 -6.21
CA PRO A 276 -3.91 -3.15 -6.05
C PRO A 276 -3.67 -2.84 -4.56
N GLY A 277 -2.41 -2.66 -4.18
CA GLY A 277 -2.02 -2.18 -2.84
C GLY A 277 -1.47 -0.76 -2.92
N THR A 278 -0.18 -0.66 -3.24
CA THR A 278 0.59 0.60 -3.29
C THR A 278 -0.12 1.73 -4.06
N VAL A 279 -0.65 1.44 -5.25
CA VAL A 279 -1.32 2.42 -6.12
C VAL A 279 -2.47 3.19 -5.44
N LEU A 280 -3.17 2.58 -4.48
CA LEU A 280 -4.34 3.20 -3.86
C LEU A 280 -4.02 4.01 -2.60
N VAL A 281 -2.84 3.84 -1.99
CA VAL A 281 -2.54 4.45 -0.69
C VAL A 281 -1.22 5.21 -0.62
N ASP A 282 -0.23 4.92 -1.47
CA ASP A 282 1.14 5.38 -1.22
C ASP A 282 1.25 6.90 -1.18
N SER A 283 0.71 7.59 -2.20
CA SER A 283 0.69 9.06 -2.31
C SER A 283 -0.24 9.76 -1.32
N ALA A 284 -1.16 9.03 -0.68
CA ALA A 284 -2.13 9.60 0.24
C ALA A 284 -1.55 9.90 1.62
N PHE A 285 -0.35 9.42 1.93
CA PHE A 285 0.27 9.61 3.25
C PHE A 285 1.55 10.42 3.14
N THR A 286 1.64 11.43 3.99
CA THR A 286 2.83 12.27 4.18
C THR A 286 3.29 12.16 5.63
N LEU A 287 4.54 11.80 5.84
CA LEU A 287 5.17 11.73 7.16
C LEU A 287 5.91 13.04 7.44
N ALA A 288 5.69 13.60 8.63
CA ALA A 288 6.47 14.72 9.15
C ALA A 288 7.39 14.21 10.27
N CYS A 289 8.70 14.34 10.06
CA CYS A 289 9.73 14.02 11.06
C CYS A 289 10.40 15.31 11.53
N ASN A 290 10.90 15.32 12.74
CA ASN A 290 11.63 16.43 13.32
C ASN A 290 13.11 16.10 13.46
N VAL A 291 13.98 17.09 13.24
CA VAL A 291 15.42 17.02 13.51
C VAL A 291 15.66 17.17 15.01
N ILE A 292 15.93 16.06 15.69
CA ILE A 292 16.13 16.01 17.15
C ILE A 292 17.59 16.22 17.58
N SER A 293 18.53 16.05 16.66
CA SER A 293 19.94 16.32 16.93
C SER A 293 20.71 16.55 15.63
N ARG A 294 21.83 17.27 15.72
CA ARG A 294 22.74 17.49 14.61
C ARG A 294 24.20 17.53 15.05
N LYS A 295 25.11 17.14 14.16
CA LYS A 295 26.57 17.26 14.33
C LYS A 295 27.19 17.72 13.03
N PHE A 296 28.24 18.53 13.11
CA PHE A 296 29.08 18.87 11.96
C PHE A 296 30.43 18.17 12.09
N LYS A 297 30.79 17.31 11.14
CA LYS A 297 32.06 16.58 11.15
C LYS A 297 32.58 16.39 9.73
N SER A 298 33.88 16.61 9.52
CA SER A 298 34.55 16.37 8.24
C SER A 298 33.86 17.07 7.05
N ASN A 299 33.44 18.33 7.26
CA ASN A 299 32.69 19.14 6.29
C ASN A 299 31.33 18.54 5.86
N LYS A 300 30.71 17.74 6.73
CA LYS A 300 29.40 17.13 6.51
C LYS A 300 28.49 17.35 7.71
N TRP A 301 27.21 17.57 7.44
CA TRP A 301 26.19 17.54 8.47
C TRP A 301 25.72 16.11 8.73
N ILE A 302 25.46 15.81 9.98
CA ILE A 302 24.84 14.57 10.43
C ILE A 302 23.59 14.97 11.19
N TYR A 303 22.43 14.56 10.69
CA TYR A 303 21.13 14.82 11.32
C TYR A 303 20.57 13.52 11.90
N TYR A 304 19.91 13.65 13.04
CA TYR A 304 19.13 12.58 13.67
C TYR A 304 17.68 13.02 13.66
N ILE A 305 16.79 12.17 13.13
CA ILE A 305 15.36 12.43 13.10
C ILE A 305 14.60 11.49 14.04
N ASN A 306 13.40 11.88 14.43
CA ASN A 306 12.54 11.16 15.40
C ASN A 306 11.75 9.96 14.84
N ASP A 307 12.11 9.45 13.66
CA ASP A 307 11.63 8.19 13.06
C ASP A 307 12.83 7.54 12.33
N GLY A 308 12.77 6.28 11.94
CA GLY A 308 13.94 5.60 11.40
C GLY A 308 13.67 4.30 10.67
N LEU A 309 14.74 3.55 10.43
CA LEU A 309 14.78 2.31 9.66
C LEU A 309 13.92 1.20 10.27
N HIS A 310 13.78 1.19 11.60
CA HIS A 310 12.94 0.26 12.34
C HIS A 310 11.48 0.73 12.46
N GLY A 311 11.20 1.95 12.01
CA GLY A 311 9.88 2.57 11.94
C GLY A 311 9.41 2.72 10.50
N SER A 312 8.98 3.92 10.11
CA SER A 312 8.29 4.16 8.83
C SER A 312 9.16 3.96 7.59
N PHE A 313 10.48 3.97 7.74
CA PHE A 313 11.44 3.82 6.64
C PHE A 313 11.75 2.37 6.29
N HIS A 314 11.29 1.38 7.08
CA HIS A 314 11.57 -0.03 6.83
C HIS A 314 11.12 -0.48 5.43
N LYS A 315 10.08 0.14 4.88
CA LYS A 315 9.60 -0.09 3.50
C LYS A 315 10.72 0.01 2.45
N GLY A 316 11.70 0.89 2.64
CA GLY A 316 12.78 1.07 1.68
C GLY A 316 13.61 -0.19 1.50
N LEU A 317 13.83 -0.94 2.59
CA LEU A 317 14.58 -2.20 2.55
C LEU A 317 13.74 -3.35 1.99
N ILE A 318 12.43 -3.38 2.23
CA ILE A 318 11.61 -4.55 1.86
C ILE A 318 11.02 -4.43 0.46
N VAL A 319 10.58 -3.22 0.08
CA VAL A 319 9.85 -2.99 -1.19
C VAL A 319 10.55 -2.01 -2.13
N GLY A 320 11.72 -1.47 -1.76
CA GLY A 320 12.58 -0.72 -2.68
C GLY A 320 12.01 0.60 -3.15
N SER A 321 11.04 1.14 -2.44
CA SER A 321 10.38 2.38 -2.82
C SER A 321 11.29 3.59 -2.52
N PRO A 322 11.47 4.53 -3.46
CA PRO A 322 12.21 5.75 -3.21
C PRO A 322 11.46 6.64 -2.21
N PHE A 323 12.21 7.39 -1.42
CA PHE A 323 11.72 8.42 -0.50
C PHE A 323 11.91 9.78 -1.12
N THR A 324 10.87 10.61 -1.10
CA THR A 324 10.95 12.03 -1.50
C THR A 324 10.81 12.88 -0.25
N MET A 325 11.84 13.68 0.04
CA MET A 325 11.94 14.47 1.27
C MET A 325 12.28 15.93 0.98
N TYR A 326 11.79 16.85 1.82
CA TYR A 326 12.15 18.27 1.80
C TYR A 326 11.87 18.93 3.17
N PRO A 327 12.53 20.05 3.53
CA PRO A 327 12.22 20.77 4.76
C PRO A 327 10.87 21.50 4.68
N LEU A 328 10.12 21.52 5.79
CA LEU A 328 8.81 22.19 5.88
C LEU A 328 8.90 23.71 5.75
N LYS A 329 10.02 24.31 6.16
CA LYS A 329 10.32 25.74 6.06
C LYS A 329 11.58 25.95 5.23
N ILE A 330 11.70 27.10 4.57
CA ILE A 330 12.94 27.52 3.92
C ILE A 330 14.01 27.65 5.01
N PRO A 331 15.13 26.92 4.92
CA PRO A 331 16.20 27.08 5.90
C PRO A 331 16.81 28.46 5.82
N SER A 332 17.18 29.03 6.98
CA SER A 332 17.82 30.35 7.08
C SER A 332 19.12 30.43 6.26
N HIS A 333 19.81 29.30 6.11
CA HIS A 333 21.02 29.16 5.31
C HIS A 333 20.77 28.22 4.12
N LYS A 334 20.84 28.77 2.91
CA LYS A 334 20.61 28.03 1.66
C LYS A 334 21.83 27.27 1.14
N GLU A 335 22.98 27.41 1.80
CA GLU A 335 24.19 26.70 1.41
C GLU A 335 24.00 25.19 1.54
N LEU A 336 24.39 24.46 0.50
CA LEU A 336 24.18 23.02 0.40
C LEU A 336 25.40 22.26 0.91
N TYR A 337 25.14 21.27 1.75
CA TYR A 337 26.14 20.42 2.37
C TYR A 337 25.85 18.96 2.07
N SER A 338 26.91 18.18 1.91
CA SER A 338 26.81 16.73 1.97
C SER A 338 26.38 16.33 3.38
N SER A 339 25.28 15.60 3.49
CA SER A 339 24.62 15.31 4.76
C SER A 339 24.32 13.82 4.92
N THR A 340 24.34 13.35 6.16
CA THR A 340 23.91 12.00 6.55
C THR A 340 22.69 12.11 7.48
N ILE A 341 21.69 11.26 7.27
CA ILE A 341 20.51 11.18 8.14
C ILE A 341 20.47 9.83 8.84
N PHE A 342 20.37 9.87 10.17
CA PHE A 342 20.13 8.73 11.03
C PHE A 342 18.70 8.79 11.59
N GLY A 343 18.15 7.61 11.90
CA GLY A 343 16.93 7.49 12.68
C GLY A 343 17.17 7.64 14.18
N VAL A 344 16.11 7.37 14.95
CA VAL A 344 16.02 7.63 16.39
C VAL A 344 16.50 6.47 17.27
N THR A 345 16.64 5.27 16.71
CA THR A 345 16.94 4.07 17.53
C THR A 345 18.39 4.03 18.00
N CYS A 346 18.67 3.19 19.00
CA CYS A 346 20.04 2.94 19.44
C CYS A 346 20.83 2.00 18.49
N GLY A 347 20.22 1.60 17.37
CA GLY A 347 20.82 0.69 16.40
C GLY A 347 21.86 1.40 15.54
N ALA A 348 23.09 0.90 15.51
CA ALA A 348 24.16 1.48 14.68
C ALA A 348 23.85 1.46 13.17
N LYS A 349 22.95 0.55 12.74
CA LYS A 349 22.47 0.44 11.35
C LYS A 349 21.23 1.30 11.07
N ASP A 350 20.73 2.09 12.02
CA ASP A 350 19.61 3.03 11.81
C ASP A 350 20.06 4.29 11.07
N LYS A 351 20.66 4.06 9.90
CA LYS A 351 21.15 5.08 8.99
C LYS A 351 20.29 5.03 7.75
N LEU A 352 19.64 6.14 7.44
CA LEU A 352 18.72 6.22 6.32
C LEU A 352 19.48 6.51 5.03
N ILE A 353 20.37 7.50 5.03
CA ILE A 353 21.04 7.92 3.80
C ILE A 353 22.34 8.65 4.13
N GLU A 354 23.35 8.44 3.29
CA GLU A 354 24.61 9.18 3.31
C GLU A 354 24.77 10.06 2.08
N ASN A 355 25.55 11.14 2.25
CA ASN A 355 25.93 12.05 1.17
C ASN A 355 24.75 12.72 0.45
N LEU A 356 23.62 12.88 1.14
CA LEU A 356 22.47 13.60 0.63
C LEU A 356 22.76 15.10 0.65
N THR A 357 22.59 15.77 -0.50
CA THR A 357 22.81 17.22 -0.59
C THR A 357 21.60 17.95 -0.01
N LEU A 358 21.80 18.62 1.13
CA LEU A 358 20.75 19.36 1.83
C LEU A 358 21.26 20.73 2.26
N PRO A 359 20.37 21.73 2.40
CA PRO A 359 20.68 22.94 3.14
C PRO A 359 21.00 22.61 4.61
N SER A 360 21.67 23.53 5.32
CA SER A 360 21.87 23.38 6.76
C SER A 360 20.53 23.41 7.49
N LEU A 361 20.24 22.39 8.30
CA LEU A 361 19.04 22.27 9.13
C LEU A 361 19.37 22.52 10.60
N GLU A 362 18.41 23.08 11.32
CA GLU A 362 18.47 23.33 12.75
C GLU A 362 17.77 22.21 13.54
N ILE A 363 18.06 22.12 14.83
CA ILE A 363 17.22 21.32 15.73
C ILE A 363 15.81 21.93 15.71
N ASP A 364 14.80 21.07 15.80
CA ASP A 364 13.38 21.41 15.68
C ASP A 364 12.88 21.75 14.27
N ASP A 365 13.76 21.70 13.25
CA ASP A 365 13.30 21.73 11.86
C ASP A 365 12.53 20.47 11.50
N TRP A 366 11.49 20.63 10.67
CA TRP A 366 10.65 19.54 10.21
C TRP A 366 11.00 19.13 8.78
N LEU A 367 11.14 17.83 8.57
CA LEU A 367 11.33 17.19 7.28
C LEU A 367 10.05 16.47 6.87
N ILE A 368 9.63 16.73 5.64
CA ILE A 368 8.38 16.22 5.06
C ILE A 368 8.72 15.13 4.07
N LEU A 369 8.16 13.94 4.27
CA LEU A 369 8.33 12.78 3.41
C LEU A 369 7.01 12.43 2.73
N LYS A 370 7.00 12.55 1.40
CA LYS A 370 5.87 12.16 0.55
C LYS A 370 5.90 10.67 0.26
N ASN A 371 4.75 10.13 -0.16
CA ASN A 371 4.61 8.75 -0.64
C ASN A 371 4.95 7.71 0.44
N MET A 372 4.39 7.90 1.64
CA MET A 372 4.70 7.09 2.82
C MET A 372 3.52 6.19 3.22
N GLY A 373 2.60 5.91 2.29
CA GLY A 373 1.35 5.21 2.61
C GLY A 373 1.45 3.71 2.52
N ALA A 374 2.22 3.18 1.57
CA ALA A 374 2.33 1.75 1.37
C ALA A 374 3.53 1.17 2.14
N TYR A 375 3.28 0.12 2.91
CA TYR A 375 4.27 -0.67 3.65
C TYR A 375 5.06 0.09 4.73
N SER A 376 4.69 1.34 5.07
CA SER A 376 5.28 2.03 6.23
C SER A 376 4.71 1.51 7.55
N LEU A 377 3.38 1.51 7.70
CA LEU A 377 2.73 1.14 8.97
C LEU A 377 2.88 -0.35 9.30
N GLY A 378 2.63 -1.22 8.32
CA GLY A 378 2.64 -2.68 8.52
C GLY A 378 4.03 -3.28 8.75
N LEU A 379 5.09 -2.55 8.41
CA LEU A 379 6.49 -2.96 8.63
C LEU A 379 7.14 -2.26 9.83
N HIS A 380 6.43 -1.34 10.49
CA HIS A 380 6.93 -0.64 11.66
C HIS A 380 7.08 -1.61 12.84
N THR A 381 8.21 -1.56 13.54
CA THR A 381 8.47 -2.35 14.76
C THR A 381 8.43 -1.47 15.99
N SER A 382 8.16 -2.02 17.17
CA SER A 382 8.23 -1.26 18.43
C SER A 382 9.64 -1.23 19.05
N MET A 383 10.69 -1.29 18.23
CA MET A 383 12.07 -1.32 18.70
C MET A 383 12.39 -0.07 19.53
N ASN A 384 13.07 -0.25 20.66
CA ASN A 384 13.35 0.79 21.66
C ASN A 384 12.11 1.54 22.20
N GLY A 385 10.89 1.04 21.97
CA GLY A 385 9.66 1.69 22.43
C GLY A 385 9.20 2.86 21.55
N PHE A 386 9.76 3.02 20.36
CA PHE A 386 9.23 3.93 19.35
C PHE A 386 8.05 3.26 18.66
N PHE A 387 6.87 3.85 18.77
CA PHE A 387 5.64 3.32 18.18
C PHE A 387 5.29 4.05 16.88
N VAL A 388 4.30 3.51 16.17
CA VAL A 388 3.82 4.08 14.92
C VAL A 388 3.44 5.56 15.14
N PRO A 389 3.93 6.49 14.30
CA PRO A 389 3.57 7.90 14.39
C PRO A 389 2.06 8.14 14.37
N ARG A 390 1.59 9.14 15.12
CA ARG A 390 0.17 9.49 15.17
C ARG A 390 -0.36 9.81 13.77
N MET A 391 -1.57 9.36 13.47
CA MET A 391 -2.23 9.61 12.18
C MET A 391 -3.29 10.71 12.30
N PHE A 392 -3.25 11.68 11.39
CA PHE A 392 -4.31 12.66 11.19
C PHE A 392 -4.95 12.44 9.83
N TYR A 393 -6.24 12.12 9.83
CA TYR A 393 -7.02 11.95 8.61
C TYR A 393 -7.65 13.28 8.20
N VAL A 394 -7.48 13.66 6.94
CA VAL A 394 -7.94 14.95 6.45
C VAL A 394 -8.69 14.80 5.14
N THR A 395 -9.67 15.67 4.93
CA THR A 395 -10.45 15.77 3.69
C THR A 395 -10.89 17.20 3.44
N ASP A 396 -11.64 17.42 2.36
CA ASP A 396 -12.31 18.69 2.05
C ASP A 396 -13.83 18.54 1.89
N PHE A 397 -14.53 19.69 1.86
CA PHE A 397 -15.98 19.75 1.72
C PHE A 397 -16.48 19.14 0.39
N ASN A 398 -15.72 19.30 -0.69
CA ASN A 398 -16.10 18.76 -2.00
C ASN A 398 -16.11 17.23 -2.01
N ASN A 399 -15.11 16.58 -1.40
CA ASN A 399 -15.04 15.13 -1.36
C ASN A 399 -16.12 14.54 -0.44
N LEU A 400 -16.40 15.19 0.70
CA LEU A 400 -17.50 14.78 1.58
C LEU A 400 -18.84 14.79 0.88
N THR A 401 -19.15 15.88 0.18
CA THR A 401 -20.43 16.02 -0.54
C THR A 401 -20.51 15.08 -1.74
N ARG A 402 -19.42 14.91 -2.48
CA ARG A 402 -19.39 14.09 -3.70
C ARG A 402 -19.55 12.59 -3.42
N TYR A 403 -18.82 12.06 -2.45
CA TYR A 403 -18.77 10.61 -2.22
C TYR A 403 -19.72 10.13 -1.12
N GLY A 404 -20.34 11.04 -0.37
CA GLY A 404 -21.32 10.67 0.66
C GLY A 404 -20.75 9.69 1.68
N LEU A 405 -19.48 9.86 2.07
CA LEU A 405 -18.77 8.99 3.03
C LEU A 405 -19.60 8.87 4.31
N SER A 406 -20.19 7.70 4.54
CA SER A 406 -21.15 7.49 5.61
C SER A 406 -20.47 7.18 6.94
N GLU A 407 -21.02 7.73 8.03
CA GLU A 407 -20.74 7.38 9.44
C GLU A 407 -19.28 7.50 9.90
N PHE A 408 -18.63 8.63 9.62
CA PHE A 408 -17.38 9.01 10.31
C PHE A 408 -17.61 10.13 11.31
N ASN A 409 -16.76 10.20 12.33
CA ASN A 409 -16.71 11.35 13.23
C ASN A 409 -15.99 12.50 12.52
N TYR A 410 -16.73 13.50 12.03
CA TYR A 410 -16.15 14.65 11.35
C TYR A 410 -15.84 15.80 12.31
N LYS A 411 -14.64 16.37 12.20
CA LYS A 411 -14.24 17.61 12.88
C LYS A 411 -14.06 18.71 11.84
N PHE A 412 -14.98 19.67 11.81
CA PHE A 412 -14.90 20.79 10.89
C PHE A 412 -13.90 21.82 11.40
N THR A 413 -12.80 21.96 10.67
CA THR A 413 -11.78 22.94 11.00
C THR A 413 -12.18 24.28 10.38
N LYS A 414 -12.56 25.26 11.22
CA LYS A 414 -12.71 26.65 10.78
C LYS A 414 -11.31 27.22 10.55
N THR A 415 -10.66 26.83 9.46
CA THR A 415 -9.41 27.46 9.10
C THR A 415 -9.71 28.84 8.53
N ILE A 416 -9.84 29.82 9.43
CA ILE A 416 -9.66 31.23 9.08
C ILE A 416 -8.15 31.39 8.91
N LEU A 417 -7.59 30.94 7.77
CA LEU A 417 -6.30 31.47 7.30
C LEU A 417 -6.53 32.90 6.80
N LYS A 418 -6.99 33.79 7.70
CA LYS A 418 -6.80 35.23 7.50
C LYS A 418 -5.30 35.44 7.61
N GLU A 419 -4.71 35.95 6.53
CA GLU A 419 -3.30 36.37 6.46
C GLU A 419 -2.25 35.24 6.47
N ALA A 420 -2.43 34.25 5.58
CA ALA A 420 -1.28 33.68 4.90
C ALA A 420 -1.28 34.15 3.45
N THR A 421 -1.21 35.47 3.26
CA THR A 421 -0.86 36.12 1.98
C THR A 421 0.60 35.85 1.59
N ASP A 422 1.32 35.03 2.34
CA ASP A 422 2.61 34.51 1.93
C ASP A 422 2.39 33.24 1.10
N ASP A 423 2.28 33.45 -0.20
CA ASP A 423 2.46 32.46 -1.28
C ASP A 423 3.77 31.63 -1.15
N ARG A 424 4.63 31.97 -0.16
CA ARG A 424 5.87 31.27 0.19
C ARG A 424 5.67 29.89 0.81
N THR A 425 4.46 29.48 1.17
CA THR A 425 4.20 28.10 1.67
C THR A 425 4.20 27.01 0.59
N ASN A 426 4.36 27.39 -0.69
CA ASN A 426 4.56 26.48 -1.82
C ASN A 426 6.03 26.33 -2.28
N LEU A 427 7.02 26.91 -1.59
CA LEU A 427 8.39 27.04 -2.13
C LEU A 427 9.43 25.97 -1.72
N ASN A 428 9.12 24.98 -0.88
CA ASN A 428 10.20 24.15 -0.30
C ASN A 428 10.57 22.89 -1.11
N GLU A 429 9.89 22.66 -2.24
CA GLU A 429 10.31 21.63 -3.19
C GLU A 429 11.62 21.99 -3.92
N GLU A 430 12.12 23.23 -3.80
CA GLU A 430 13.44 23.59 -4.34
C GLU A 430 14.58 22.79 -3.69
N PHE A 431 14.40 22.36 -2.44
CA PHE A 431 15.32 21.47 -1.71
C PHE A 431 14.84 20.02 -1.70
N ARG A 432 13.94 19.65 -2.62
CA ARG A 432 13.43 18.29 -2.73
C ARG A 432 14.56 17.35 -3.12
N VAL A 433 14.70 16.31 -2.32
CA VAL A 433 15.63 15.21 -2.58
C VAL A 433 14.86 13.92 -2.68
N THR A 434 15.31 13.05 -3.59
CA THR A 434 14.81 11.68 -3.71
C THR A 434 15.95 10.72 -3.50
N PHE A 435 15.76 9.73 -2.64
CA PHE A 435 16.77 8.72 -2.32
C PHE A 435 16.14 7.35 -2.13
N CYS A 436 16.91 6.30 -2.37
CA CYS A 436 16.55 4.93 -1.99
C CYS A 436 17.41 4.52 -0.78
N LEU A 437 16.90 3.61 0.04
CA LEU A 437 17.75 2.94 1.01
C LEU A 437 18.54 1.88 0.28
N ASP A 438 19.86 1.91 0.43
CA ASP A 438 20.70 0.83 -0.06
C ASP A 438 20.41 -0.44 0.74
N PHE A 439 20.26 -1.56 0.04
CA PHE A 439 20.28 -2.88 0.67
C PHE A 439 21.67 -3.10 1.26
N ILE A 440 21.87 -2.73 2.52
CA ILE A 440 23.04 -3.15 3.28
C ILE A 440 22.76 -4.59 3.70
N LEU A 441 22.90 -5.53 2.77
CA LEU A 441 22.98 -6.97 3.07
C LEU A 441 24.23 -7.25 3.91
#